data_AF-A0A090IAF3-F1
#
_entry.id   AF-A0A090IAF3-F1
#
_cell.length_a   1.000
_cell.length_b   1.000
_cell.length_c   1.000
_cell.angle_alpha   90.00
_cell.angle_beta   90.00
_cell.angle_gamma   90.00
#
_symmetry.space_group_name_H-M   'P 1'
#
loop_
_entity.id
_entity.type
_entity.pdbx_description
1 polymer ?
#
loop_
_entity_poly.entity_id
_entity_poly.type
_entity_poly.pdbx_seq_one_letter_code
_entity_poly.pdbx_strand_id
1 'polypeptide(L)'
;MPKQNNDVISDIMMDRARFIREDELEQLLSLYEYLIPEDPKLTINTALKDHWKKIVTDENIFYLVVEEEGRIVSSCNLTIIKNLTRSARPYSLIENVVTHPDYRNKGYGTAVLKKAMEIAREKNCYKVMLLTSKKDEKTLKFYENAGFDRGEKTGFIFRMD
;
A
#
# COMPACT_ATOMS: atom_id res chain seq x y z
N MET A 1 16.52 27.00 -6.93
CA MET A 1 16.54 26.51 -8.33
C MET A 1 15.10 26.14 -8.70
N PRO A 2 14.60 26.47 -9.89
CA PRO A 2 13.28 26.01 -10.31
C PRO A 2 13.28 24.48 -10.40
N LYS A 3 12.29 23.82 -9.78
CA LYS A 3 12.10 22.36 -9.85
C LYS A 3 11.93 21.95 -11.33
N GLN A 4 12.52 20.84 -11.77
CA GLN A 4 12.34 20.36 -13.15
C GLN A 4 10.89 19.92 -13.36
N ASN A 5 10.41 19.94 -14.62
CA ASN A 5 9.03 19.57 -14.96
C ASN A 5 8.66 18.15 -14.48
N ASN A 6 9.64 17.23 -14.43
CA ASN A 6 9.48 15.89 -13.88
C ASN A 6 9.30 15.88 -12.36
N ASP A 7 9.96 16.78 -11.63
CA ASP A 7 9.81 16.91 -10.18
C ASP A 7 8.40 17.39 -9.85
N VAL A 8 7.87 18.36 -10.61
CA VAL A 8 6.52 18.89 -10.42
C VAL A 8 5.45 17.83 -10.70
N ILE A 9 5.59 17.04 -11.78
CA ILE A 9 4.68 15.92 -12.06
C ILE A 9 4.80 14.85 -10.96
N SER A 10 6.01 14.60 -10.45
CA SER A 10 6.22 13.63 -9.37
C SER A 10 5.61 14.07 -8.04
N ASP A 11 5.64 15.36 -7.74
CA ASP A 11 5.03 15.98 -6.57
C ASP A 11 3.49 15.94 -6.68
N ILE A 12 2.93 16.33 -7.84
CA ILE A 12 1.48 16.25 -8.11
C ILE A 12 0.97 14.81 -8.03
N MET A 13 1.77 13.84 -8.47
CA MET A 13 1.42 12.42 -8.35
C MET A 13 1.51 11.91 -6.89
N MET A 14 2.41 12.45 -6.07
CA MET A 14 2.47 12.14 -4.63
C MET A 14 1.28 12.70 -3.87
N ASP A 15 0.77 13.88 -4.27
CA ASP A 15 -0.41 14.50 -3.67
C ASP A 15 -1.72 13.74 -3.93
N ARG A 16 -1.74 12.75 -4.85
CA ARG A 16 -2.94 11.95 -5.15
C ARG A 16 -3.23 10.86 -4.11
N ALA A 17 -2.22 10.43 -3.35
CA ALA A 17 -2.38 9.38 -2.35
C ALA A 17 -2.68 9.99 -0.98
N ARG A 18 -3.75 9.53 -0.34
CA ARG A 18 -4.19 9.99 0.99
C ARG A 18 -4.47 8.82 1.91
N PHE A 19 -4.59 9.10 3.21
CA PHE A 19 -5.17 8.14 4.14
C PHE A 19 -6.62 7.84 3.75
N ILE A 20 -7.01 6.58 3.89
CA ILE A 20 -8.41 6.21 3.83
C ILE A 20 -9.16 6.78 5.03
N ARG A 21 -10.45 7.10 4.85
CA ARG A 21 -11.35 7.52 5.92
C ARG A 21 -12.08 6.31 6.52
N GLU A 22 -12.49 6.40 7.78
CA GLU A 22 -13.16 5.30 8.49
C GLU A 22 -14.44 4.84 7.77
N ASP A 23 -15.18 5.76 7.14
CA ASP A 23 -16.43 5.50 6.42
C ASP A 23 -16.24 4.89 5.01
N GLU A 24 -15.01 4.71 4.55
CA GLU A 24 -14.70 4.21 3.20
C GLU A 24 -14.47 2.69 3.12
N LEU A 25 -14.76 1.95 4.19
CA LEU A 25 -14.56 0.50 4.27
C LEU A 25 -15.18 -0.24 3.08
N GLU A 26 -16.43 0.08 2.71
CA GLU A 26 -17.15 -0.61 1.64
C GLU A 26 -16.50 -0.43 0.27
N GLN A 27 -15.97 0.76 -0.02
CA GLN A 27 -15.25 1.04 -1.25
C GLN A 27 -13.92 0.28 -1.31
N LEU A 28 -13.21 0.18 -0.18
CA LEU A 28 -11.99 -0.59 -0.08
C LEU A 28 -12.24 -2.09 -0.29
N LEU A 29 -13.28 -2.65 0.34
CA LEU A 29 -13.66 -4.05 0.16
C LEU A 29 -14.03 -4.35 -1.29
N SER A 30 -14.76 -3.43 -1.95
CA SER A 30 -15.07 -3.53 -3.38
C SER A 30 -13.81 -3.53 -4.26
N LEU A 31 -12.77 -2.78 -3.88
CA LEU A 31 -11.49 -2.79 -4.61
C LEU A 31 -10.71 -4.10 -4.40
N TYR A 32 -10.80 -4.72 -3.22
CA TYR A 32 -10.13 -5.99 -2.91
C TYR A 32 -10.69 -7.19 -3.70
N GLU A 33 -11.90 -7.11 -4.23
CA GLU A 33 -12.42 -8.09 -5.19
C GLU A 33 -11.54 -8.20 -6.45
N TYR A 34 -10.79 -7.15 -6.82
CA TYR A 34 -9.82 -7.18 -7.93
C TYR A 34 -8.42 -7.66 -7.51
N LEU A 35 -8.13 -7.71 -6.21
CA LEU A 35 -6.86 -8.17 -5.66
C LEU A 35 -6.85 -9.69 -5.52
N ILE A 36 -7.90 -10.24 -4.88
CA ILE A 36 -8.09 -11.68 -4.63
C ILE A 36 -9.54 -12.04 -4.98
N PRO A 37 -9.87 -12.28 -6.26
CA PRO A 37 -11.24 -12.57 -6.70
C PRO A 37 -11.88 -13.80 -6.03
N GLU A 38 -11.06 -14.72 -5.55
CA GLU A 38 -11.50 -15.96 -4.91
C GLU A 38 -11.78 -15.80 -3.40
N ASP A 39 -11.46 -14.65 -2.81
CA ASP A 39 -11.64 -14.42 -1.37
C ASP A 39 -13.14 -14.26 -1.03
N PRO A 40 -13.63 -14.84 0.10
CA PRO A 40 -15.02 -14.68 0.48
C PRO A 40 -15.39 -13.22 0.73
N LYS A 41 -16.53 -12.79 0.19
CA LYS A 41 -17.05 -11.44 0.46
C LYS A 41 -17.34 -11.27 1.95
N LEU A 42 -16.76 -10.25 2.55
CA LEU A 42 -17.00 -9.92 3.94
C LEU A 42 -18.38 -9.26 4.12
N THR A 43 -19.18 -9.79 5.05
CA THR A 43 -20.42 -9.14 5.47
C THR A 43 -20.12 -7.95 6.37
N ILE A 44 -20.59 -6.76 5.99
CA ILE A 44 -20.43 -5.55 6.80
C ILE A 44 -21.36 -5.61 8.02
N ASN A 45 -20.84 -6.12 9.13
CA ASN A 45 -21.51 -6.19 10.43
C ASN A 45 -20.75 -5.37 11.48
N THR A 46 -21.28 -5.30 12.70
CA THR A 46 -20.66 -4.55 13.80
C THR A 46 -19.25 -5.03 14.11
N ALA A 47 -19.02 -6.35 14.13
CA ALA A 47 -17.70 -6.91 14.42
C ALA A 47 -16.64 -6.50 13.39
N LEU A 48 -16.99 -6.49 12.09
CA LEU A 48 -16.10 -6.02 11.03
C LEU A 48 -15.83 -4.52 11.16
N LYS A 49 -16.86 -3.71 11.43
CA LYS A 49 -16.70 -2.26 11.65
C LYS A 49 -15.81 -1.95 12.85
N ASP A 50 -15.95 -2.68 13.94
CA ASP A 50 -15.10 -2.52 15.13
C ASP A 50 -13.65 -2.94 14.85
N HIS A 51 -13.46 -4.00 14.06
CA HIS A 51 -12.12 -4.41 13.62
C HIS A 51 -11.49 -3.35 12.71
N TRP A 52 -12.25 -2.83 11.74
CA TRP A 52 -11.81 -1.76 10.86
C TRP A 52 -11.43 -0.50 11.65
N LYS A 53 -12.25 -0.10 12.63
CA LYS A 53 -11.97 1.04 13.49
C LYS A 53 -10.65 0.87 14.25
N LYS A 54 -10.38 -0.32 14.80
CA LYS A 54 -9.08 -0.61 15.44
C LYS A 54 -7.92 -0.45 14.46
N ILE A 55 -8.08 -0.88 13.21
CA ILE A 55 -7.07 -0.73 12.17
C ILE A 55 -6.82 0.76 11.86
N VAL A 56 -7.85 1.54 11.53
CA VAL A 56 -7.67 2.93 11.09
C VAL A 56 -7.28 3.90 12.21
N THR A 57 -7.42 3.47 13.47
CA THR A 57 -6.97 4.24 14.64
C THR A 57 -5.60 3.80 15.16
N ASP A 58 -5.01 2.74 14.62
CA ASP A 58 -3.68 2.27 15.03
C ASP A 58 -2.57 3.18 14.48
N GLU A 59 -1.66 3.61 15.35
CA GLU A 59 -0.56 4.52 15.00
C GLU A 59 0.54 3.90 14.10
N ASN A 60 0.49 2.58 13.90
CA ASN A 60 1.45 1.78 13.14
C ASN A 60 0.85 1.15 11.88
N ILE A 61 -0.46 1.30 11.63
CA ILE A 61 -1.13 0.74 10.45
C ILE A 61 -1.71 1.87 9.61
N PHE A 62 -1.33 1.91 8.33
CA PHE A 62 -1.74 2.96 7.42
C PHE A 62 -2.33 2.36 6.16
N TYR A 63 -3.59 2.68 5.88
CA TYR A 63 -4.23 2.36 4.61
C TYR A 63 -4.24 3.61 3.74
N LEU A 64 -3.65 3.47 2.55
CA LEU A 64 -3.43 4.57 1.61
C LEU A 64 -4.21 4.31 0.36
N VAL A 65 -4.90 5.34 -0.14
CA VAL A 65 -5.79 5.24 -1.29
C VAL A 65 -5.55 6.37 -2.28
N VAL A 66 -5.85 6.09 -3.54
CA VAL A 66 -6.06 7.11 -4.57
C VAL A 66 -7.54 7.09 -4.93
N GLU A 67 -8.14 8.27 -4.94
CA GLU A 67 -9.51 8.50 -5.36
C GLU A 67 -9.55 9.13 -6.76
N GLU A 68 -10.42 8.64 -7.62
CA GLU A 68 -10.74 9.24 -8.91
C GLU A 68 -12.27 9.29 -9.04
N GLU A 69 -12.83 10.46 -9.36
CA GLU A 69 -14.29 10.65 -9.56
C GLU A 69 -15.16 10.09 -8.41
N GLY A 70 -14.73 10.27 -7.16
CA GLY A 70 -15.47 9.80 -5.98
C GLY A 70 -15.27 8.31 -5.64
N ARG A 71 -14.43 7.59 -6.39
CA ARG A 71 -14.17 6.16 -6.20
C ARG A 71 -12.73 5.89 -5.78
N ILE A 72 -12.54 5.02 -4.80
CA ILE A 72 -11.21 4.46 -4.50
C ILE A 72 -10.78 3.52 -5.64
N VAL A 73 -9.71 3.90 -6.34
CA VAL A 73 -9.23 3.18 -7.54
C VAL A 73 -7.87 2.51 -7.34
N SER A 74 -7.14 2.87 -6.29
CA SER A 74 -5.90 2.21 -5.90
C SER A 74 -5.76 2.21 -4.39
N SER A 75 -5.16 1.15 -3.85
CA SER A 75 -4.88 1.02 -2.42
C SER A 75 -3.57 0.30 -2.16
N CYS A 76 -2.94 0.59 -1.02
CA CYS A 76 -2.03 -0.33 -0.33
C CYS A 76 -2.17 -0.14 1.19
N ASN A 77 -1.71 -1.12 1.96
CA ASN A 77 -1.51 -0.93 3.40
C ASN A 77 -0.03 -0.98 3.75
N LEU A 78 0.36 -0.18 4.73
CA LEU A 78 1.70 -0.12 5.31
C LEU A 78 1.58 -0.43 6.81
N THR A 79 2.37 -1.38 7.30
CA THR A 79 2.49 -1.69 8.73
C THR A 79 3.89 -1.37 9.22
N ILE A 80 4.01 -0.62 10.31
CA ILE A 80 5.26 -0.32 11.01
C ILE A 80 5.50 -1.36 12.10
N ILE A 81 6.68 -1.98 12.09
CA ILE A 81 7.03 -3.07 13.00
C ILE A 81 8.19 -2.60 13.87
N LYS A 82 7.93 -2.52 15.19
CA LYS A 82 8.95 -2.21 16.20
C LYS A 82 10.04 -3.27 16.18
N ASN A 83 11.29 -2.84 16.36
CA ASN A 83 12.46 -3.69 16.17
C ASN A 83 13.61 -3.21 17.06
N LEU A 84 14.47 -4.15 17.50
CA LEU A 84 15.66 -3.85 18.31
C LEU A 84 16.95 -3.91 17.50
N THR A 85 16.94 -4.55 16.34
CA THR A 85 18.10 -4.58 15.44
C THR A 85 18.28 -3.24 14.74
N ARG A 86 19.43 -3.04 14.06
CA ARG A 86 19.68 -1.82 13.26
C ARG A 86 19.45 -0.54 14.07
N SER A 87 20.06 -0.47 15.26
CA SER A 87 19.96 0.65 16.19
C SER A 87 18.52 0.91 16.69
N ALA A 88 17.78 -0.16 16.99
CA ALA A 88 16.38 -0.11 17.41
C ALA A 88 15.44 0.66 16.46
N ARG A 89 15.81 0.75 15.18
CA ARG A 89 14.97 1.38 14.16
C ARG A 89 13.88 0.41 13.71
N PRO A 90 12.62 0.85 13.58
CA PRO A 90 11.56 -0.01 13.05
C PRO A 90 11.85 -0.39 11.59
N TYR A 91 11.10 -1.35 11.07
CA TYR A 91 10.98 -1.58 9.64
C TYR A 91 9.50 -1.63 9.28
N SER A 92 9.18 -1.68 8.00
CA SER A 92 7.78 -1.74 7.58
C SER A 92 7.55 -2.78 6.50
N LEU A 93 6.28 -3.20 6.38
CA LEU A 93 5.78 -4.10 5.36
C LEU A 93 4.63 -3.42 4.62
N ILE A 94 4.65 -3.49 3.29
CA ILE A 94 3.53 -3.10 2.43
C ILE A 94 2.83 -4.37 1.97
N GLU A 95 1.50 -4.39 2.14
CA GLU A 95 0.61 -5.46 1.69
C GLU A 95 -0.56 -4.90 0.88
N ASN A 96 -1.31 -5.79 0.25
CA ASN A 96 -2.57 -5.52 -0.45
C ASN A 96 -2.51 -4.36 -1.46
N VAL A 97 -1.43 -4.29 -2.25
CA VAL A 97 -1.30 -3.32 -3.34
C VAL A 97 -2.23 -3.69 -4.48
N VAL A 98 -3.21 -2.84 -4.77
CA VAL A 98 -4.18 -3.07 -5.84
C VAL A 98 -4.50 -1.78 -6.57
N THR A 99 -4.68 -1.86 -7.89
CA THR A 99 -5.26 -0.80 -8.71
C THR A 99 -6.35 -1.41 -9.57
N HIS A 100 -7.53 -0.78 -9.55
CA HIS A 100 -8.69 -1.17 -10.36
C HIS A 100 -8.28 -1.30 -11.84
N PRO A 101 -8.68 -2.37 -12.56
CA PRO A 101 -8.24 -2.64 -13.92
C PRO A 101 -8.31 -1.43 -14.88
N ASP A 102 -9.44 -0.73 -14.89
CA ASP A 102 -9.69 0.44 -15.77
C ASP A 102 -8.87 1.68 -15.41
N TYR A 103 -8.20 1.68 -14.26
CA TYR A 103 -7.37 2.79 -13.77
C TYR A 103 -5.88 2.45 -13.73
N ARG A 104 -5.47 1.31 -14.31
CA ARG A 104 -4.06 0.91 -14.42
C ARG A 104 -3.29 1.77 -15.41
N ASN A 105 -1.97 1.81 -15.25
CA ASN A 105 -1.01 2.59 -16.05
C ASN A 105 -1.23 4.13 -15.96
N LYS A 106 -1.98 4.61 -14.97
CA LYS A 106 -2.16 6.06 -14.67
C LYS A 106 -1.24 6.58 -13.55
N GLY A 107 -0.37 5.72 -13.00
CA GLY A 107 0.56 6.07 -11.92
C GLY A 107 0.01 5.89 -10.48
N TYR A 108 -1.25 5.47 -10.31
CA TYR A 108 -1.90 5.41 -8.98
C TYR A 108 -1.30 4.37 -8.03
N GLY A 109 -0.92 3.19 -8.54
CA GLY A 109 -0.19 2.21 -7.74
C GLY A 109 1.16 2.75 -7.25
N THR A 110 1.86 3.50 -8.10
CA THR A 110 3.13 4.16 -7.72
C THR A 110 2.89 5.27 -6.69
N ALA A 111 1.78 6.02 -6.80
CA ALA A 111 1.43 7.07 -5.84
C ALA A 111 1.24 6.51 -4.41
N VAL A 112 0.43 5.45 -4.25
CA VAL A 112 0.23 4.83 -2.92
C VAL A 112 1.53 4.24 -2.35
N LEU A 113 2.37 3.61 -3.19
CA LEU A 113 3.69 3.10 -2.77
C LEU A 113 4.64 4.20 -2.33
N LYS A 114 4.70 5.32 -3.08
CA LYS A 114 5.54 6.47 -2.72
C LYS A 114 5.12 7.08 -1.40
N LYS A 115 3.81 7.25 -1.18
CA LYS A 115 3.27 7.76 0.09
C LYS A 115 3.58 6.81 1.26
N ALA A 116 3.46 5.50 1.05
CA ALA A 116 3.84 4.51 2.05
C ALA A 116 5.32 4.60 2.43
N MET A 117 6.21 4.73 1.45
CA MET A 117 7.66 4.88 1.71
C MET A 117 8.00 6.22 2.37
N GLU A 118 7.28 7.29 2.07
CA GLU A 118 7.42 8.58 2.78
C GLU A 118 7.09 8.42 4.27
N ILE A 119 5.91 7.86 4.59
CA ILE A 119 5.49 7.59 5.98
C ILE A 119 6.51 6.69 6.68
N ALA A 120 7.01 5.64 6.02
CA ALA A 120 8.04 4.77 6.60
C ALA A 120 9.33 5.54 6.92
N ARG A 121 9.77 6.47 6.06
CA ARG A 121 10.93 7.33 6.35
C ARG A 121 10.66 8.27 7.52
N GLU A 122 9.49 8.90 7.58
CA GLU A 122 9.09 9.77 8.70
C GLU A 122 9.04 9.02 10.04
N LYS A 123 8.61 7.75 10.02
CA LYS A 123 8.62 6.83 11.17
C LYS A 123 10.00 6.24 11.46
N ASN A 124 11.05 6.75 10.82
CA ASN A 124 12.44 6.32 10.96
C ASN A 124 12.67 4.82 10.67
N CYS A 125 11.85 4.21 9.80
CA CYS A 125 12.08 2.85 9.38
C CYS A 125 13.42 2.72 8.65
N TYR A 126 14.17 1.65 8.92
CA TYR A 126 15.43 1.40 8.21
C TYR A 126 15.23 0.71 6.85
N LYS A 127 14.06 0.08 6.63
CA LYS A 127 13.65 -0.50 5.35
C LYS A 127 12.13 -0.64 5.23
N VAL A 128 11.67 -0.83 4.00
CA VAL A 128 10.30 -1.20 3.62
C VAL A 128 10.37 -2.51 2.84
N MET A 129 9.51 -3.48 3.17
CA MET A 129 9.45 -4.77 2.47
C MET A 129 8.07 -4.94 1.81
N LEU A 130 8.03 -5.76 0.77
CA LEU A 130 6.80 -6.26 0.14
C LEU A 130 7.10 -7.64 -0.43
N LEU A 131 6.12 -8.54 -0.40
CA LEU A 131 6.17 -9.81 -1.12
C LEU A 131 5.05 -9.84 -2.15
N THR A 132 5.33 -10.43 -3.31
CA THR A 132 4.32 -10.65 -4.36
C THR A 132 4.38 -12.10 -4.83
N SER A 133 3.21 -12.72 -5.01
CA SER A 133 3.08 -14.04 -5.65
C SER A 133 3.11 -13.95 -7.17
N LYS A 134 2.97 -12.74 -7.74
CA LYS A 134 3.01 -12.50 -9.18
C LYS A 134 4.43 -12.72 -9.70
N LYS A 135 4.52 -13.55 -10.74
CA LYS A 135 5.78 -13.88 -11.43
C LYS A 135 5.90 -13.18 -12.78
N ASP A 136 4.87 -12.46 -13.22
CA ASP A 136 4.91 -11.74 -14.49
C ASP A 136 5.87 -10.55 -14.39
N GLU A 137 6.73 -10.41 -15.39
CA GLU A 137 7.76 -9.37 -15.45
C GLU A 137 7.18 -7.95 -15.41
N LYS A 138 5.93 -7.75 -15.86
CA LYS A 138 5.27 -6.46 -15.79
C LYS A 138 5.08 -6.02 -14.33
N THR A 139 4.58 -6.90 -13.48
CA THR A 139 4.39 -6.62 -12.05
C THR A 139 5.72 -6.48 -11.32
N LEU A 140 6.73 -7.31 -11.65
CA LEU A 140 8.05 -7.20 -11.06
C LEU A 140 8.70 -5.84 -11.38
N LYS A 141 8.69 -5.43 -12.65
CA LYS A 141 9.19 -4.11 -13.08
C LYS A 141 8.40 -2.96 -12.47
N PHE A 142 7.10 -3.13 -12.21
CA PHE A 142 6.32 -2.12 -11.50
C PHE A 142 6.89 -1.83 -10.10
N TYR A 143 7.24 -2.87 -9.34
CA TYR A 143 7.87 -2.69 -8.02
C TYR A 143 9.32 -2.18 -8.14
N GLU A 144 10.10 -2.67 -9.10
CA GLU A 144 11.47 -2.16 -9.34
C GLU A 144 11.46 -0.66 -9.68
N ASN A 145 10.55 -0.22 -10.55
CA ASN A 145 10.36 1.19 -10.90
C ASN A 145 9.87 2.04 -9.72
N ALA A 146 9.21 1.42 -8.73
CA ALA A 146 8.86 2.09 -7.49
C ALA A 146 10.04 2.18 -6.50
N GLY A 147 11.18 1.53 -6.78
CA GLY A 147 12.40 1.59 -5.98
C GLY A 147 12.67 0.34 -5.12
N PHE A 148 11.96 -0.76 -5.35
CA PHE A 148 12.21 -2.03 -4.66
C PHE A 148 13.28 -2.87 -5.39
N ASP A 149 14.10 -3.57 -4.63
CA ASP A 149 15.05 -4.56 -5.15
C ASP A 149 14.49 -5.97 -4.97
N ARG A 150 14.28 -6.70 -6.08
CA ARG A 150 13.76 -8.08 -6.06
C ARG A 150 14.79 -9.14 -5.64
N GLY A 151 16.08 -8.80 -5.59
CA GLY A 151 17.19 -9.71 -5.32
C GLY A 151 17.78 -9.61 -3.91
N GLU A 152 17.41 -8.60 -3.11
CA GLU A 152 18.05 -8.38 -1.79
C GLU A 152 17.70 -9.49 -0.76
N LYS A 153 16.50 -10.09 -0.86
CA LYS A 153 15.98 -11.10 0.08
C LYS A 153 15.19 -12.21 -0.62
N THR A 154 15.32 -13.43 -0.09
CA THR A 154 14.46 -14.57 -0.46
C THR A 154 13.27 -14.65 0.49
N GLY A 155 12.05 -14.65 -0.07
CA GLY A 155 10.81 -14.84 0.70
C GLY A 155 10.55 -16.31 1.03
N PHE A 156 10.14 -16.60 2.26
CA PHE A 156 9.70 -17.92 2.72
C PHE A 156 8.29 -17.79 3.29
N ILE A 157 7.41 -18.74 2.94
CA ILE A 157 6.01 -18.75 3.39
C ILE A 157 5.71 -20.09 4.05
N PHE A 158 5.24 -20.05 5.28
CA PHE A 158 4.63 -21.17 5.98
C PHE A 158 3.13 -20.87 6.13
N ARG A 159 2.27 -21.81 5.74
CA ARG A 159 0.82 -21.68 5.87
C ARG A 159 0.36 -22.44 7.10
N MET A 160 -0.49 -21.81 7.90
CA MET A 160 -1.17 -22.41 9.04
C MET A 160 -2.53 -22.88 8.52
N ASP A 161 -2.65 -24.16 8.20
CA ASP A 161 -3.92 -24.79 7.87
C ASP A 161 -4.67 -25.16 9.17
#